data_AF-A0A8B6BY36-F1
#
_entry.id   AF-A0A8B6BY36-F1
#
_cell.length_a   1.000
_cell.length_b   1.000
_cell.length_c   1.000
_cell.angle_alpha   90.00
_cell.angle_beta   90.00
_cell.angle_gamma   90.00
#
_symmetry.space_group_name_H-M   'P 1'
#
loop_
_entity.id
_entity.type
_entity.pdbx_description
1 polymer ?
#
loop_
_entity_poly.entity_id
_entity_poly.type
_entity_poly.pdbx_seq_one_letter_code
_entity_poly.pdbx_strand_id
1 'polypeptide(L)'
;MATNKEPSFHHIPSEKKKVTRKQLIVAIRRDEDWRKSLVCSKHFKKEDYRWTRNRKCLKPEAVPSVFDWKLNESNRKAPTSRQSLFKKMKVDHREDEDEMVVEESVCEVHNSPSVEHENDMQVFSYQNLSI
;
A
#
# COMPACT_ATOMS: atom_id res chain seq x y z
N MET A 1 -12.31 -17.81 -32.69
CA MET A 1 -10.92 -17.66 -33.19
C MET A 1 -10.22 -16.61 -32.34
N ALA A 2 -9.29 -17.01 -31.48
CA ALA A 2 -8.49 -16.06 -30.70
C ALA A 2 -7.35 -15.53 -31.60
N THR A 3 -7.41 -14.27 -31.99
CA THR A 3 -6.31 -13.64 -32.70
C THR A 3 -5.16 -13.45 -31.72
N ASN A 4 -4.09 -14.24 -31.86
CA ASN A 4 -2.83 -14.07 -31.12
C ASN A 4 -2.16 -12.78 -31.59
N LYS A 5 -2.69 -11.64 -31.17
CA LYS A 5 -2.09 -10.33 -31.41
C LYS A 5 -1.07 -10.07 -30.30
N GLU A 6 0.17 -9.82 -30.70
CA GLU A 6 1.24 -9.51 -29.77
C GLU A 6 0.88 -8.30 -28.89
N PRO A 7 1.06 -8.38 -27.57
CA PRO A 7 0.75 -7.27 -26.68
C PRO A 7 1.78 -6.15 -26.85
N SER A 8 1.33 -4.90 -26.88
CA SER A 8 2.22 -3.74 -26.82
C SER A 8 2.64 -3.48 -25.38
N PHE A 9 3.85 -2.98 -25.19
CA PHE A 9 4.39 -2.66 -23.86
C PHE A 9 4.44 -1.14 -23.65
N HIS A 10 4.07 -0.71 -22.45
CA HIS A 10 4.02 0.69 -22.06
C HIS A 10 4.95 0.94 -20.88
N HIS A 11 5.82 1.94 -21.00
CA HIS A 11 6.66 2.41 -19.89
C HIS A 11 5.82 3.09 -18.82
N ILE A 12 6.26 2.97 -17.58
CA ILE A 12 5.72 3.85 -16.55
C ILE A 12 6.20 5.29 -16.80
N PRO A 13 5.32 6.29 -16.67
CA PRO A 13 5.70 7.69 -16.59
C PRO A 13 6.91 8.00 -15.69
N SER A 14 7.68 8.99 -16.16
CA SER A 14 8.77 9.64 -15.42
C SER A 14 8.25 10.33 -14.14
N GLU A 15 9.16 10.63 -13.23
CA GLU A 15 8.93 11.34 -11.97
C GLU A 15 8.22 12.69 -12.14
N LYS A 16 8.25 13.31 -13.32
CA LYS A 16 7.47 14.52 -13.64
C LYS A 16 5.95 14.32 -13.47
N LYS A 17 5.46 13.08 -13.58
CA LYS A 17 4.05 12.70 -13.40
C LYS A 17 3.86 11.86 -12.13
N LYS A 18 4.22 12.43 -10.97
CA LYS A 18 4.25 11.72 -9.67
C LYS A 18 2.94 11.01 -9.34
N VAL A 19 1.79 11.66 -9.53
CA VAL A 19 0.46 11.11 -9.17
C VAL A 19 0.16 9.84 -9.98
N THR A 20 0.19 9.94 -11.30
CA THR A 20 -0.04 8.79 -12.20
C THR A 20 0.99 7.69 -11.98
N ARG A 21 2.26 8.05 -11.76
CA ARG A 21 3.33 7.10 -11.45
C ARG A 21 3.00 6.29 -10.19
N LYS A 22 2.69 6.95 -9.07
CA LYS A 22 2.30 6.31 -7.80
C LYS A 22 1.10 5.39 -7.97
N GLN A 23 0.08 5.83 -8.71
CA GLN A 23 -1.08 4.99 -9.01
C GLN A 23 -0.69 3.73 -9.80
N LEU A 24 0.21 3.84 -10.78
CA LEU A 24 0.74 2.67 -11.49
C LEU A 24 1.54 1.74 -10.55
N ILE A 25 2.38 2.26 -9.66
CA ILE A 25 3.15 1.52 -8.61
C ILE A 25 2.23 0.65 -7.78
N VAL A 26 1.20 1.27 -7.23
CA VAL A 26 0.22 0.59 -6.39
C VAL A 26 -0.58 -0.42 -7.21
N ALA A 27 -0.99 -0.07 -8.43
CA ALA A 27 -1.81 -0.93 -9.28
C ALA A 27 -1.08 -2.22 -9.70
N ILE A 28 0.21 -2.12 -10.01
CA ILE A 28 1.04 -3.29 -10.34
C ILE A 28 1.57 -4.03 -9.11
N ARG A 29 1.28 -3.53 -7.89
CA ARG A 29 1.74 -4.07 -6.60
C ARG A 29 3.26 -4.30 -6.56
N ARG A 30 4.04 -3.26 -6.88
CA ARG A 30 5.50 -3.30 -6.77
C ARG A 30 6.08 -2.07 -6.06
N ASP A 31 7.32 -2.18 -5.60
CA ASP A 31 8.07 -1.14 -4.87
C ASP A 31 8.82 -0.15 -5.77
N GLU A 32 9.11 1.06 -5.30
CA GLU A 32 9.41 2.26 -6.11
C GLU A 32 10.59 2.17 -7.14
N ASP A 33 11.49 1.19 -6.99
CA ASP A 33 12.70 0.99 -7.80
C ASP A 33 12.46 0.49 -9.23
N TRP A 34 11.22 0.34 -9.64
CA TRP A 34 10.87 -0.31 -10.90
C TRP A 34 10.93 0.59 -12.14
N ARG A 35 11.80 1.61 -12.17
CA ARG A 35 11.88 2.66 -13.21
C ARG A 35 11.90 2.15 -14.67
N LYS A 36 12.40 0.94 -14.89
CA LYS A 36 12.50 0.29 -16.22
C LYS A 36 11.37 -0.71 -16.51
N SER A 37 10.40 -0.86 -15.61
CA SER A 37 9.31 -1.81 -15.79
C SER A 37 8.37 -1.39 -16.91
N LEU A 38 7.85 -2.40 -17.58
CA LEU A 38 6.91 -2.28 -18.68
C LEU A 38 5.61 -2.97 -18.30
N VAL A 39 4.49 -2.35 -18.63
CA VAL A 39 3.15 -2.92 -18.46
C VAL A 39 2.58 -3.24 -19.83
N CYS A 40 2.15 -4.49 -20.02
CA CYS A 40 1.58 -4.91 -21.30
C CYS A 40 0.15 -4.35 -21.49
N SER A 41 -0.29 -4.20 -22.74
CA SER A 41 -1.59 -3.61 -23.09
C SER A 41 -2.81 -4.34 -22.54
N LYS A 42 -2.68 -5.62 -22.18
CA LYS A 42 -3.77 -6.42 -21.61
C LYS A 42 -4.24 -5.92 -20.24
N HIS A 43 -3.40 -5.16 -19.53
CA HIS A 43 -3.72 -4.63 -18.20
C HIS A 43 -4.55 -3.35 -18.22
N PHE A 44 -4.78 -2.77 -19.41
CA PHE A 44 -5.56 -1.55 -19.59
C PHE A 44 -6.91 -1.85 -20.23
N LYS A 45 -7.94 -1.09 -19.85
CA LYS A 45 -9.25 -1.18 -20.50
C LYS A 45 -9.18 -0.54 -21.89
N LYS A 46 -10.11 -0.92 -22.76
CA LYS A 46 -10.20 -0.31 -24.11
C LYS A 46 -10.44 1.21 -24.03
N GLU A 47 -11.15 1.66 -23.01
CA GLU A 47 -11.47 3.06 -22.71
C GLU A 47 -10.27 3.90 -22.26
N ASP A 48 -9.23 3.25 -21.73
CA ASP A 48 -8.00 3.93 -21.29
C ASP A 48 -7.15 4.40 -22.48
N TYR A 49 -7.50 3.98 -23.68
CA TYR A 49 -6.81 4.36 -24.90
C TYR A 49 -7.47 5.54 -25.59
N ARG A 50 -6.64 6.34 -26.24
CA ARG A 50 -7.02 7.40 -27.17
C ARG A 50 -6.29 7.22 -28.49
N TRP A 51 -6.94 7.61 -29.57
CA TRP A 51 -6.28 7.71 -30.87
C TRP A 51 -5.60 9.06 -30.98
N THR A 52 -4.32 9.03 -31.36
CA THR A 52 -3.62 10.21 -31.90
C THR A 52 -3.53 10.08 -33.41
N ARG A 53 -3.05 11.11 -34.11
CA ARG A 53 -2.97 11.15 -35.58
C ARG A 53 -2.34 9.89 -36.21
N ASN A 54 -1.35 9.29 -35.53
CA ASN A 54 -0.54 8.22 -36.10
C ASN A 54 -0.58 6.90 -35.30
N ARG A 55 -1.07 6.91 -34.05
CA ARG A 55 -1.05 5.71 -33.19
C ARG A 55 -2.06 5.75 -32.05
N LYS A 56 -2.43 4.56 -31.58
CA LYS A 56 -3.19 4.35 -30.35
C LYS A 56 -2.26 4.50 -29.15
N CYS A 57 -2.59 5.42 -28.24
CA CYS A 57 -1.81 5.71 -27.03
C CYS A 57 -2.70 5.59 -25.79
N LEU A 58 -2.10 5.40 -24.62
CA LEU A 58 -2.81 5.53 -23.35
C LEU A 58 -3.18 6.99 -23.08
N LYS A 59 -4.30 7.21 -22.41
CA LYS A 59 -4.67 8.47 -21.79
C LYS A 59 -3.64 8.84 -20.71
N PRO A 60 -3.43 10.14 -20.43
CA PRO A 60 -2.46 10.56 -19.42
C PRO A 60 -2.78 10.06 -18.01
N GLU A 61 -4.06 9.78 -17.74
CA GLU A 61 -4.58 9.31 -16.45
C GLU A 61 -4.87 7.80 -16.45
N ALA A 62 -4.49 7.08 -17.51
CA ALA A 62 -4.73 5.65 -17.61
C ALA A 62 -3.93 4.88 -16.54
N VAL A 63 -4.64 4.12 -15.70
CA VAL A 63 -4.05 3.24 -14.69
C VAL A 63 -4.43 1.80 -15.02
N PRO A 64 -3.47 0.85 -15.00
CA PRO A 64 -3.78 -0.54 -15.28
C PRO A 64 -4.75 -1.07 -14.22
N SER A 65 -5.87 -1.64 -14.68
CA SER A 65 -6.94 -2.11 -13.81
C SER A 65 -7.25 -3.58 -13.99
N VAL A 66 -6.84 -4.18 -15.11
CA VAL A 66 -7.11 -5.57 -15.47
C VAL A 66 -5.97 -6.46 -14.98
N PHE A 67 -6.20 -7.18 -13.89
CA PHE A 67 -5.28 -8.17 -13.36
C PHE A 67 -6.06 -9.35 -12.80
N ASP A 68 -5.57 -10.57 -13.04
CA ASP A 68 -6.24 -11.81 -12.60
C ASP A 68 -6.38 -11.88 -11.07
N TRP A 69 -5.45 -11.28 -10.33
CA TRP A 69 -5.50 -11.22 -8.87
C TRP A 69 -6.61 -10.32 -8.30
N LYS A 70 -7.31 -9.53 -9.12
CA LYS A 70 -8.45 -8.71 -8.68
C LYS A 70 -9.78 -9.47 -8.82
N LEU A 71 -9.80 -10.53 -9.62
CA LEU A 71 -11.00 -11.34 -9.87
C LEU A 71 -11.16 -12.47 -8.84
N ASN A 72 -10.06 -12.89 -8.21
CA ASN A 72 -10.01 -14.05 -7.31
C ASN A 72 -10.10 -13.67 -5.83
N GLU A 73 -11.12 -12.92 -5.42
CA GLU A 73 -11.25 -12.48 -4.02
C GLU A 73 -11.71 -13.56 -3.01
N SER A 74 -12.04 -14.80 -3.37
CA SER A 74 -12.74 -15.67 -2.39
C SER A 74 -12.44 -17.17 -2.36
N ASN A 75 -11.31 -17.67 -2.88
CA ASN A 75 -10.91 -19.08 -2.63
C ASN A 75 -9.90 -19.28 -1.50
N ARG A 76 -9.61 -18.24 -0.71
CA ARG A 76 -8.79 -18.44 0.50
C ARG A 76 -9.68 -18.99 1.60
N LYS A 77 -9.20 -20.04 2.26
CA LYS A 77 -9.80 -20.49 3.53
C LYS A 77 -9.74 -19.33 4.52
N ALA A 78 -10.79 -19.17 5.32
CA ALA A 78 -10.79 -18.19 6.41
C ALA A 78 -9.55 -18.41 7.30
N PRO A 79 -8.97 -17.35 7.89
CA PRO A 79 -7.89 -17.49 8.85
C PRO A 79 -8.26 -18.52 9.91
N THR A 80 -7.38 -19.47 10.19
CA THR A 80 -7.59 -20.42 11.27
C THR A 80 -7.73 -19.66 12.58
N SER A 81 -8.81 -19.95 13.32
CA SER A 81 -9.04 -19.37 14.65
C SER A 81 -7.83 -19.61 15.52
N ARG A 82 -7.20 -18.52 15.99
CA ARG A 82 -6.10 -18.60 16.96
C ARG A 82 -6.71 -18.83 18.33
N GLN A 83 -6.32 -19.91 18.99
CA GLN A 83 -6.63 -20.08 20.41
C GLN A 83 -5.94 -18.95 21.18
N SER A 84 -6.72 -18.20 21.93
CA SER A 84 -6.22 -17.17 22.83
C SER A 84 -5.33 -17.81 23.90
N LEU A 85 -4.10 -17.30 24.06
CA LEU A 85 -3.15 -17.77 25.08
C LEU A 85 -3.48 -17.27 26.50
N PHE A 86 -4.61 -16.58 26.70
CA PHE A 86 -5.08 -16.23 28.05
C PHE A 86 -5.56 -17.51 28.77
N LYS A 87 -4.60 -18.25 29.31
CA LYS A 87 -4.81 -19.42 30.17
C LYS A 87 -5.42 -18.92 31.47
N LYS A 88 -6.70 -19.20 31.67
CA LYS A 88 -7.42 -19.02 32.94
C LYS A 88 -6.65 -19.75 34.04
N MET A 89 -5.93 -19.02 34.88
CA MET A 89 -5.36 -19.57 36.11
C MET A 89 -6.54 -20.03 36.97
N LYS A 90 -6.58 -21.33 37.27
CA LYS A 90 -7.42 -21.85 38.35
C LYS A 90 -6.64 -21.59 39.64
N VAL A 91 -7.06 -20.57 40.39
CA VAL A 91 -6.59 -20.36 41.77
C VAL A 91 -7.37 -21.34 42.62
N ASP A 92 -6.66 -22.31 43.21
CA ASP A 92 -7.18 -23.23 44.22
C ASP A 92 -7.26 -22.49 45.55
N HIS A 93 -8.42 -22.52 46.20
CA HIS A 93 -8.63 -21.92 47.52
C HIS A 93 -7.97 -22.79 48.58
N ARG A 94 -7.01 -22.24 49.33
CA ARG A 94 -6.73 -22.65 50.71
C ARG A 94 -6.82 -21.42 51.59
N GLU A 95 -7.69 -21.54 52.58
CA GLU A 95 -7.87 -20.59 53.68
C GLU A 95 -6.65 -20.70 54.59
N ASP A 96 -5.95 -19.60 54.78
CA ASP A 96 -5.25 -19.26 56.02
C ASP A 96 -5.13 -17.73 56.04
N GLU A 97 -5.78 -17.13 57.04
CA GLU A 97 -5.89 -15.69 57.29
C GLU A 97 -4.51 -15.09 57.60
N ASP A 98 -4.10 -14.03 56.88
CA ASP A 98 -3.63 -12.77 57.45
C ASP A 98 -3.10 -11.82 56.34
N GLU A 99 -3.47 -10.54 56.49
CA GLU A 99 -3.03 -9.34 55.75
C GLU A 99 -3.61 -9.02 54.35
N MET A 100 -4.67 -8.21 54.39
CA MET A 100 -5.22 -7.42 53.29
C MET A 100 -4.28 -6.24 52.95
N VAL A 101 -3.44 -6.38 51.93
CA VAL A 101 -2.79 -5.24 51.27
C VAL A 101 -3.51 -4.99 49.94
N VAL A 102 -4.44 -4.02 49.95
CA VAL A 102 -5.05 -3.48 48.75
C VAL A 102 -4.03 -2.56 48.06
N GLU A 103 -3.25 -3.09 47.12
CA GLU A 103 -2.68 -2.25 46.07
C GLU A 103 -3.64 -2.22 44.88
N GLU A 104 -4.30 -1.07 44.78
CA GLU A 104 -5.14 -0.63 43.68
C GLU A 104 -4.34 -0.63 42.38
N SER A 105 -4.58 -1.61 41.50
CA SER A 105 -4.05 -1.57 40.14
C SER A 105 -4.93 -0.64 39.29
N VAL A 106 -4.59 0.65 39.25
CA VAL A 106 -5.03 1.50 38.15
C VAL A 106 -4.18 1.10 36.95
N CYS A 107 -4.73 0.34 36.01
CA CYS A 107 -4.14 0.24 34.68
C CYS A 107 -4.42 1.56 33.97
N GLU A 108 -3.48 2.48 34.19
CA GLU A 108 -3.47 3.79 33.60
C GLU A 108 -3.42 3.62 32.07
N VAL A 109 -4.55 3.93 31.42
CA VAL A 109 -4.65 4.00 29.96
C VAL A 109 -3.87 5.23 29.55
N HIS A 110 -2.56 5.04 29.32
CA HIS A 110 -1.77 6.07 28.67
C HIS A 110 -1.97 5.93 27.17
N ASN A 111 -2.88 6.77 26.72
CA ASN A 111 -3.00 7.24 25.35
C ASN A 111 -1.62 7.45 24.72
N SER A 112 -1.45 6.96 23.49
CA SER A 112 -0.26 7.17 22.66
C SER A 112 0.13 8.66 22.61
N PRO A 113 1.40 9.04 22.83
CA PRO A 113 1.91 10.29 22.32
C PRO A 113 2.35 10.09 20.88
N SER A 114 1.62 10.75 19.96
CA SER A 114 2.14 11.19 18.68
C SER A 114 3.53 11.77 18.87
N VAL A 115 4.55 11.18 18.26
CA VAL A 115 5.84 11.84 18.10
C VAL A 115 5.80 12.54 16.76
N GLU A 116 5.40 13.81 16.82
CA GLU A 116 5.66 14.76 15.76
C GLU A 116 7.19 14.88 15.63
N HIS A 117 7.72 14.50 14.47
CA HIS A 117 9.06 14.89 14.08
C HIS A 117 8.92 16.09 13.14
N GLU A 118 8.77 17.27 13.74
CA GLU A 118 9.33 18.47 13.17
C GLU A 118 10.84 18.42 13.38
N ASN A 119 11.62 18.59 12.31
CA ASN A 119 12.62 19.65 12.26
C ASN A 119 13.35 19.77 10.90
N ASP A 120 13.58 21.04 10.58
CA ASP A 120 14.69 21.61 9.84
C ASP A 120 14.70 21.59 8.30
N MET A 121 13.91 22.52 7.77
CA MET A 121 14.39 23.71 7.04
C MET A 121 15.88 23.67 6.60
N GLN A 122 16.14 23.24 5.36
CA GLN A 122 17.31 23.72 4.62
C GLN A 122 16.88 24.55 3.41
N VAL A 123 17.04 25.84 3.62
CA VAL A 123 16.94 26.93 2.64
C VAL A 123 18.11 26.78 1.66
N PHE A 124 17.87 26.30 0.44
CA PHE A 124 18.86 26.43 -0.62
C PHE A 124 18.59 27.70 -1.41
N SER A 125 19.48 28.67 -1.17
CA SER A 125 19.54 30.01 -1.74
C SER A 125 19.53 30.02 -3.26
N TYR A 126 18.71 30.90 -3.83
CA TYR A 126 18.83 31.34 -5.21
C TYR A 126 20.17 32.03 -5.43
N GLN A 127 20.93 31.58 -6.41
CA GLN A 127 21.99 32.39 -7.02
C GLN A 127 21.54 32.77 -8.44
N ASN A 128 21.25 34.05 -8.58
CA ASN A 128 21.25 34.76 -9.86
C ASN A 128 22.66 34.70 -10.44
N LEU A 129 22.78 34.36 -11.72
CA LEU A 129 23.91 34.76 -12.56
C LEU A 129 23.38 35.07 -13.95
N SER A 130 23.40 36.36 -14.26
CA SER A 130 23.27 36.94 -15.58
C SER A 130 24.33 36.37 -16.52
N ILE A 131 23.95 36.14 -17.79
CA ILE A 131 24.51 36.75 -19.01
C ILE A 131 23.42 36.61 -20.08
#